data_AF-U2D3U0-F1
#
_entry.id   AF-U2D3U0-F1
#
_cell.length_a   1.000
_cell.length_b   1.000
_cell.length_c   1.000
_cell.angle_alpha   90.00
_cell.angle_beta   90.00
_cell.angle_gamma   90.00
#
_symmetry.space_group_name_H-M   'P 1'
#
loop_
_entity.id
_entity.type
_entity.pdbx_description
1 polymer ?
#
loop_
_entity_poly.entity_id
_entity_poly.type
_entity_poly.pdbx_seq_one_letter_code
_entity_poly.pdbx_strand_id
1 'polypeptide(L)'
;MAENSTNTVGYTASTPNHLIIDSGALYKNYGIVGKEALIGATSGGNELNITVKTRDVKCDGVKGNVKGLRMITDTEVTLKTNMLEVTTDILKMALLGQVDSTTNADYDLITGKTYIADTDYLDNIALVGKLSGSQKPVIIILKNVLNTDGLKFKTEDDKDNVLPVTFTAFIDPLTPNVLPYEIRFPKMA
;
A
#
# COMPACT_ATOMS: atom_id res chain seq x y z
N MET A 1 16.28 -20.81 38.81
CA MET A 1 16.28 -19.62 37.93
C MET A 1 17.00 -20.07 36.66
N ALA A 2 16.29 -20.33 35.57
CA ALA A 2 16.94 -20.71 34.31
C ALA A 2 17.57 -19.44 33.72
N GLU A 3 18.88 -19.43 33.53
CA GLU A 3 19.57 -18.34 32.83
C GLU A 3 19.09 -18.33 31.38
N ASN A 4 18.43 -17.24 30.99
CA ASN A 4 18.08 -17.03 29.59
C ASN A 4 19.37 -16.81 28.80
N SER A 5 19.68 -17.75 27.90
CA SER A 5 20.70 -17.57 26.88
C SER A 5 20.26 -16.45 25.92
N THR A 6 20.73 -15.23 26.14
CA THR A 6 20.55 -14.12 25.21
C THR A 6 21.67 -14.15 24.18
N ASN A 7 21.36 -14.61 22.97
CA ASN A 7 22.22 -14.34 21.81
C ASN A 7 22.28 -12.82 21.59
N THR A 8 23.51 -12.28 21.54
CA THR A 8 23.77 -10.85 21.34
C THR A 8 23.61 -10.40 19.89
N VAL A 9 23.54 -11.35 18.96
CA VAL A 9 23.32 -11.15 17.53
C VAL A 9 22.08 -11.92 17.08
N GLY A 10 21.12 -11.22 16.47
CA GLY A 10 19.88 -11.79 15.95
C GLY A 10 20.02 -12.48 14.58
N TYR A 11 21.25 -12.58 14.05
CA TYR A 11 21.53 -13.27 12.81
C TYR A 11 21.52 -14.78 13.04
N THR A 12 20.64 -15.48 12.33
CA THR A 12 20.52 -16.95 12.37
C THR A 12 20.83 -17.53 10.98
N ALA A 13 21.15 -18.82 10.92
CA ALA A 13 21.37 -19.51 9.65
C ALA A 13 20.13 -19.48 8.72
N SER A 14 18.95 -19.22 9.28
CA SER A 14 17.71 -19.07 8.52
C SER A 14 17.43 -17.62 8.08
N THR A 15 18.14 -16.62 8.60
CA THR A 15 17.97 -15.21 8.20
C THR A 15 18.02 -15.00 6.68
N PRO A 16 18.94 -15.62 5.90
CA PRO A 16 18.96 -15.47 4.44
C PRO A 16 17.66 -15.92 3.75
N ASN A 17 16.89 -16.83 4.33
CA ASN A 17 15.66 -17.36 3.75
C ASN A 17 14.44 -16.47 4.03
N HIS A 18 14.53 -15.54 4.98
CA HIS A 18 13.44 -14.66 5.40
C HIS A 18 13.58 -13.23 4.87
N LEU A 19 14.55 -12.98 4.00
CA LEU A 19 14.75 -11.66 3.39
C LEU A 19 13.72 -11.43 2.29
N ILE A 20 12.93 -10.36 2.42
CA ILE A 20 12.17 -9.81 1.30
C ILE A 20 13.21 -9.17 0.38
N ILE A 21 13.29 -9.71 -0.83
CA ILE A 21 14.19 -9.27 -1.88
C ILE A 21 13.34 -8.65 -2.99
N ASP A 22 13.96 -7.69 -3.69
CA ASP A 22 13.36 -6.93 -4.80
C ASP A 22 12.52 -5.70 -4.37
N SER A 23 12.33 -4.75 -5.29
CA SER A 23 11.57 -3.50 -5.07
C SER A 23 10.06 -3.71 -5.01
N GLY A 24 9.59 -4.87 -5.50
CA GLY A 24 8.19 -5.27 -5.51
C GLY A 24 7.41 -4.66 -6.68
N ALA A 25 6.62 -5.49 -7.37
CA ALA A 25 5.80 -5.06 -8.50
C ALA A 25 4.40 -4.64 -8.04
N LEU A 26 3.88 -3.55 -8.60
CA LEU A 26 2.56 -3.02 -8.26
C LEU A 26 1.51 -3.38 -9.32
N TYR A 27 0.42 -4.00 -8.89
CA TYR A 27 -0.70 -4.41 -9.74
C TYR A 27 -1.98 -3.68 -9.33
N LYS A 28 -2.79 -3.26 -10.33
CA LYS A 28 -4.18 -2.83 -10.13
C LYS A 28 -5.11 -4.02 -10.29
N ASN A 29 -6.15 -4.09 -9.47
CA ASN A 29 -7.23 -5.08 -9.54
C ASN A 29 -6.74 -6.54 -9.60
N TYR A 30 -5.71 -6.83 -8.82
CA TYR A 30 -5.07 -8.12 -8.71
C TYR A 30 -6.07 -9.25 -8.38
N GLY A 31 -6.03 -10.33 -9.14
CA GLY A 31 -6.92 -11.48 -9.02
C GLY A 31 -8.31 -11.28 -9.64
N ILE A 32 -8.58 -10.16 -10.30
CA ILE A 32 -9.85 -9.89 -11.00
C ILE A 32 -9.66 -10.16 -12.50
N VAL A 33 -10.28 -11.23 -12.98
CA VAL A 33 -10.19 -11.67 -14.38
C VAL A 33 -10.61 -10.54 -15.33
N GLY A 34 -9.70 -10.16 -16.24
CA GLY A 34 -9.94 -9.13 -17.25
C GLY A 34 -9.76 -7.68 -16.78
N LYS A 35 -9.49 -7.44 -15.49
CA LYS A 35 -9.18 -6.10 -14.95
C LYS A 35 -7.78 -5.98 -14.33
N GLU A 36 -7.13 -7.11 -14.03
CA GLU A 36 -5.77 -7.14 -13.53
C GLU A 36 -4.80 -6.52 -14.53
N ALA A 37 -4.01 -5.56 -14.07
CA ALA A 37 -2.96 -4.95 -14.88
C ALA A 37 -1.78 -4.52 -14.01
N LEU A 38 -0.58 -4.60 -14.59
CA LEU A 38 0.64 -4.08 -13.98
C LEU A 38 0.62 -2.55 -14.08
N ILE A 39 0.87 -1.86 -12.96
CA ILE A 39 0.88 -0.38 -12.93
C ILE A 39 2.22 0.16 -13.43
N GLY A 40 3.33 -0.55 -13.20
CA GLY A 40 4.64 -0.20 -13.76
C GLY A 40 5.80 -0.53 -12.82
N ALA A 41 7.01 -0.20 -13.26
CA ALA A 41 8.22 -0.29 -12.43
C ALA A 41 8.27 0.82 -11.38
N THR A 42 8.60 0.46 -10.14
CA THR A 42 8.85 1.42 -9.05
C THR A 42 10.35 1.63 -8.83
N SER A 43 10.75 2.86 -8.49
CA SER A 43 12.15 3.21 -8.16
C SER A 43 12.28 3.73 -6.75
N GLY A 44 13.30 3.27 -6.02
CA GLY A 44 13.53 3.70 -4.64
C GLY A 44 12.67 3.00 -3.59
N GLY A 45 11.97 1.93 -3.96
CA GLY A 45 11.18 1.10 -3.06
C GLY A 45 9.74 1.57 -2.84
N ASN A 46 9.00 0.78 -2.07
CA ASN A 46 7.60 1.01 -1.73
C ASN A 46 7.45 1.02 -0.20
N GLU A 47 6.66 1.96 0.33
CA GLU A 47 6.47 2.14 1.76
C GLU A 47 5.02 1.83 2.14
N LEU A 48 4.80 0.71 2.83
CA LEU A 48 3.51 0.35 3.40
C LEU A 48 3.43 0.80 4.86
N ASN A 49 2.43 1.61 5.18
CA ASN A 49 2.14 2.05 6.54
C ASN A 49 0.75 1.56 6.96
N ILE A 50 0.72 0.71 8.00
CA ILE A 50 -0.50 0.27 8.67
C ILE A 50 -0.44 0.81 10.10
N THR A 51 -1.24 1.83 10.40
CA THR A 51 -1.26 2.50 11.70
C THR A 51 -2.56 2.20 12.43
N VAL A 52 -2.47 1.46 13.55
CA VAL A 52 -3.61 1.16 14.41
C VAL A 52 -3.63 2.17 15.56
N LYS A 53 -4.59 3.10 15.55
CA LYS A 53 -4.79 4.07 16.64
C LYS A 53 -5.60 3.40 17.73
N THR A 54 -5.04 3.35 18.94
CA THR A 54 -5.69 2.76 20.12
C THR A 54 -5.98 3.81 21.18
N ARG A 55 -7.14 3.71 21.82
CA ARG A 55 -7.50 4.50 23.00
C ARG A 55 -7.48 3.63 24.25
N ASP A 56 -7.01 4.20 25.35
CA ASP A 56 -7.06 3.58 26.67
C ASP A 56 -8.25 4.10 27.45
N VAL A 57 -9.08 3.20 27.97
CA VAL A 57 -10.12 3.55 28.94
C VAL A 57 -9.47 3.64 30.31
N LYS A 58 -9.34 4.86 30.85
CA LYS A 58 -8.81 5.08 32.21
C LYS A 58 -9.87 4.72 33.24
N CYS A 59 -9.54 3.79 34.13
CA CYS A 59 -10.36 3.47 35.30
C CYS A 59 -9.86 4.30 36.49
N ASP A 60 -10.78 4.94 37.21
CA ASP A 60 -10.44 5.75 38.37
C ASP A 60 -9.78 4.89 39.48
N GLY A 61 -8.76 5.42 40.13
CA GLY A 61 -7.95 4.72 41.13
C GLY A 61 -6.81 3.85 40.59
N VAL A 62 -6.74 3.55 39.29
CA VAL A 62 -5.61 2.78 38.70
C VAL A 62 -4.62 3.72 38.02
N LYS A 63 -3.43 3.83 38.61
CA LYS A 63 -2.33 4.65 38.08
C LYS A 63 -1.51 3.85 37.05
N GLY A 64 -2.10 3.58 35.88
CA GLY A 64 -1.37 2.93 34.79
C GLY A 64 -2.26 2.41 33.66
N ASN A 65 -1.61 1.97 32.58
CA ASN A 65 -2.28 1.31 31.46
C ASN A 65 -2.71 -0.09 31.91
N VAL A 66 -4.02 -0.36 31.87
CA VAL A 66 -4.58 -1.65 32.28
C VAL A 66 -4.70 -2.58 31.07
N LYS A 67 -4.10 -3.77 31.17
CA LYS A 67 -4.21 -4.81 30.14
C LYS A 67 -5.70 -5.16 29.92
N GLY A 68 -6.16 -5.08 28.68
CA GLY A 68 -7.56 -5.37 28.30
C GLY A 68 -8.48 -4.15 28.19
N LEU A 69 -8.06 -2.96 28.64
CA LEU A 69 -8.83 -1.71 28.50
C LEU A 69 -8.41 -0.85 27.30
N ARG A 70 -7.58 -1.40 26.41
CA ARG A 70 -7.13 -0.74 25.19
C ARG A 70 -8.03 -1.16 24.03
N MET A 71 -8.73 -0.19 23.44
CA MET A 71 -9.64 -0.40 22.31
C MET A 71 -9.04 0.21 21.04
N ILE A 72 -9.15 -0.49 19.92
CA ILE A 72 -8.82 0.06 18.60
C ILE A 72 -9.89 1.08 18.24
N THR A 73 -9.46 2.28 17.86
CA THR A 73 -10.35 3.41 17.53
C THR A 73 -10.37 3.68 16.04
N ASP A 74 -9.21 3.56 15.40
CA ASP A 74 -9.05 3.83 13.98
C ASP A 74 -7.89 2.98 13.43
N THR A 75 -7.96 2.62 12.16
CA THR A 75 -6.89 1.90 11.46
C THR A 75 -6.70 2.52 10.09
N GLU A 76 -5.55 3.15 9.91
CA GLU A 76 -5.20 3.87 8.69
C GLU A 76 -4.18 3.06 7.91
N VAL A 77 -4.47 2.80 6.63
CA VAL A 77 -3.64 1.98 5.75
C VAL A 77 -3.27 2.79 4.52
N THR A 78 -1.99 3.05 4.36
CA THR A 78 -1.44 3.81 3.23
C THR A 78 -0.27 3.06 2.60
N LEU A 79 -0.16 3.15 1.28
CA LEU A 79 0.92 2.59 0.47
C LEU A 79 1.50 3.70 -0.40
N LYS A 80 2.73 4.11 -0.12
CA LYS A 80 3.46 5.08 -0.92
C LYS A 80 4.36 4.36 -1.91
N THR A 81 4.24 4.75 -3.17
CA THR A 81 4.99 4.13 -4.27
C THR A 81 5.57 5.22 -5.15
N ASN A 82 6.77 5.00 -5.68
CA ASN A 82 7.44 5.93 -6.60
C ASN A 82 7.48 5.27 -7.98
N MET A 83 6.63 5.74 -8.89
CA MET A 83 6.53 5.21 -10.25
C MET A 83 7.60 5.84 -11.15
N LEU A 84 8.29 5.02 -11.95
CA LEU A 84 9.15 5.52 -13.03
C LEU A 84 8.34 5.86 -14.29
N GLU A 85 7.28 5.11 -14.52
CA GLU A 85 6.43 5.26 -15.71
C GLU A 85 5.39 6.35 -15.47
N VAL A 86 5.26 7.25 -16.44
CA VAL A 86 4.21 8.27 -16.48
C VAL A 86 3.30 7.97 -17.67
N THR A 87 2.15 7.39 -17.38
CA THR A 87 1.10 7.11 -18.37
C THR A 87 -0.18 7.85 -18.02
N THR A 88 -1.09 8.00 -18.98
CA THR A 88 -2.39 8.66 -18.76
C THR A 88 -3.23 7.97 -17.69
N ASP A 89 -3.15 6.63 -17.61
CA ASP A 89 -3.77 5.84 -16.54
C ASP A 89 -3.20 6.16 -15.16
N ILE A 90 -1.88 6.27 -15.03
CA ILE A 90 -1.21 6.60 -13.76
C ILE A 90 -1.57 8.03 -13.35
N LEU A 91 -1.55 8.97 -14.29
CA LEU A 91 -1.93 10.36 -14.03
C LEU A 91 -3.41 10.48 -13.64
N LYS A 92 -4.29 9.71 -14.28
CA LYS A 92 -5.70 9.61 -13.90
C LYS A 92 -5.88 9.10 -12.47
N MET A 93 -5.21 8.00 -12.12
CA MET A 93 -5.23 7.44 -10.77
C MET A 93 -4.64 8.41 -9.74
N ALA A 94 -3.58 9.12 -10.11
CA ALA A 94 -2.91 10.07 -9.23
C ALA A 94 -3.74 11.36 -9.00
N LEU A 95 -4.47 11.83 -10.00
CA LEU A 95 -5.25 13.08 -9.93
C LEU A 95 -6.73 12.86 -9.61
N LEU A 96 -7.20 11.61 -9.51
CA LEU A 96 -8.63 11.27 -9.48
C LEU A 96 -9.39 11.95 -10.63
N GLY A 97 -8.73 12.02 -11.79
CA GLY A 97 -9.13 12.85 -12.91
C GLY A 97 -10.05 12.13 -13.90
N GLN A 98 -10.64 12.92 -14.80
CA GLN A 98 -11.28 12.43 -16.02
C GLN A 98 -10.31 12.61 -17.18
N VAL A 99 -10.26 11.60 -18.06
CA VAL A 99 -9.48 11.65 -19.29
C VAL A 99 -10.46 11.87 -20.44
N ASP A 100 -10.26 12.93 -21.20
CA ASP A 100 -10.93 13.18 -22.47
C ASP A 100 -9.91 13.03 -23.61
N SER A 101 -10.03 11.92 -24.33
CA SER A 101 -9.21 11.56 -25.48
C SER A 101 -9.86 11.93 -26.83
N THR A 102 -11.01 12.62 -26.80
CA THR A 102 -11.84 12.84 -27.99
C THR A 102 -11.76 14.27 -28.51
N THR A 103 -11.55 15.24 -27.61
CA THR A 103 -11.56 16.66 -27.97
C THR A 103 -10.28 17.10 -28.69
N ASN A 104 -9.17 16.40 -28.51
CA ASN A 104 -7.90 16.71 -29.15
C ASN A 104 -7.31 15.45 -29.79
N ALA A 105 -6.85 15.56 -31.05
CA ALA A 105 -6.27 14.45 -31.79
C ALA A 105 -4.86 14.07 -31.31
N ASP A 106 -4.15 15.01 -30.68
CA ASP A 106 -2.75 14.87 -30.28
C ASP A 106 -2.57 14.65 -28.76
N TYR A 107 -3.59 14.95 -27.94
CA TYR A 107 -3.49 14.95 -26.47
C TYR A 107 -4.70 14.34 -25.77
N ASP A 108 -4.42 13.52 -24.76
CA ASP A 108 -5.39 13.11 -23.75
C ASP A 108 -5.51 14.20 -22.67
N LEU A 109 -6.67 14.84 -22.55
CA LEU A 109 -6.91 15.91 -21.59
C LEU A 109 -7.29 15.32 -20.23
N ILE A 110 -6.44 15.53 -19.22
CA ILE A 110 -6.71 15.08 -17.84
C ILE A 110 -7.20 16.27 -17.02
N THR A 111 -8.43 16.19 -16.53
CA THR A 111 -9.06 17.25 -15.70
C THR A 111 -9.48 16.72 -14.35
N GLY A 112 -9.33 17.53 -13.30
CA GLY A 112 -9.75 17.16 -11.95
C GLY A 112 -11.29 17.14 -11.84
N LYS A 113 -11.82 16.27 -10.97
CA LYS A 113 -13.23 16.27 -10.60
C LYS A 113 -13.46 17.06 -9.32
N THR A 114 -14.68 17.56 -9.15
CA THR A 114 -15.12 18.25 -7.91
C THR A 114 -15.76 17.30 -6.90
N TYR A 115 -15.98 16.03 -7.25
CA TYR A 115 -16.54 15.00 -6.40
C TYR A 115 -15.85 13.65 -6.66
N ILE A 116 -15.85 12.78 -5.65
CA ILE A 116 -15.33 11.41 -5.75
C ILE A 116 -16.53 10.49 -5.98
N ALA A 117 -16.50 9.71 -7.07
CA ALA A 117 -17.49 8.68 -7.33
C ALA A 117 -16.98 7.31 -6.85
N ASP A 118 -17.88 6.36 -6.64
CA ASP A 118 -17.49 4.98 -6.30
C ASP A 118 -16.60 4.33 -7.37
N THR A 119 -16.72 4.78 -8.62
CA THR A 119 -15.89 4.33 -9.74
C THR A 119 -14.47 4.89 -9.74
N ASP A 120 -14.17 5.87 -8.90
CA ASP A 120 -12.82 6.42 -8.72
C ASP A 120 -11.99 5.59 -7.73
N TYR A 121 -12.63 4.75 -6.92
CA TYR A 121 -11.94 3.77 -6.10
C TYR A 121 -11.45 2.62 -6.98
N LEU A 122 -10.18 2.28 -6.81
CA LEU A 122 -9.65 1.02 -7.34
C LEU A 122 -10.17 -0.12 -6.46
N ASP A 123 -10.68 -1.18 -7.10
CA ASP A 123 -11.20 -2.36 -6.39
C ASP A 123 -10.11 -2.90 -5.43
N ASN A 124 -8.88 -3.02 -5.94
CA ASN A 124 -7.70 -3.27 -5.12
C ASN A 124 -6.40 -2.80 -5.78
N ILE A 125 -5.35 -2.69 -4.96
CA ILE A 125 -3.96 -2.59 -5.42
C ILE A 125 -3.13 -3.66 -4.69
N ALA A 126 -2.23 -4.33 -5.40
CA ALA A 126 -1.38 -5.37 -4.84
C ALA A 126 0.10 -5.05 -5.05
N LEU A 127 0.87 -5.10 -3.96
CA LEU A 127 2.33 -5.09 -3.99
C LEU A 127 2.84 -6.53 -3.87
N VAL A 128 3.57 -6.99 -4.88
CA VAL A 128 4.10 -8.35 -5.00
C VAL A 128 5.62 -8.30 -4.85
N GLY A 129 6.14 -8.81 -3.73
CA GLY A 129 7.59 -8.93 -3.46
C GLY A 129 8.06 -10.38 -3.45
N LYS A 130 9.35 -10.62 -3.69
CA LYS A 130 9.93 -11.97 -3.64
C LYS A 130 10.55 -12.24 -2.27
N LEU A 131 10.41 -13.46 -1.77
CA LEU A 131 11.09 -13.90 -0.56
C LEU A 131 12.30 -14.77 -0.95
N SER A 132 13.49 -14.47 -0.44
CA SER A 132 14.74 -15.18 -0.77
C SER A 132 14.65 -16.69 -0.55
N GLY A 133 13.95 -17.13 0.50
CA GLY A 133 13.79 -18.54 0.86
C GLY A 133 12.52 -19.22 0.35
N SER A 134 11.71 -18.58 -0.50
CA SER A 134 10.48 -19.18 -1.01
C SER A 134 10.28 -18.88 -2.50
N GLN A 135 9.83 -19.90 -3.24
CA GLN A 135 9.41 -19.73 -4.63
C GLN A 135 8.07 -18.99 -4.75
N LYS A 136 7.34 -18.80 -3.64
CA LYS A 136 6.07 -18.07 -3.60
C LYS A 136 6.32 -16.61 -3.18
N PRO A 137 5.76 -15.62 -3.90
CA PRO A 137 5.91 -14.22 -3.55
C PRO A 137 5.11 -13.85 -2.29
N VAL A 138 5.54 -12.78 -1.62
CA VAL A 138 4.76 -12.05 -0.62
C VAL A 138 3.83 -11.10 -1.37
N ILE A 139 2.53 -11.15 -1.10
CA ILE A 139 1.54 -10.30 -1.76
C ILE A 139 0.82 -9.48 -0.70
N ILE A 140 0.85 -8.17 -0.84
CA ILE A 140 0.16 -7.23 0.04
C ILE A 140 -0.94 -6.57 -0.79
N ILE A 141 -2.20 -6.83 -0.47
CA ILE A 141 -3.35 -6.31 -1.19
C ILE A 141 -4.04 -5.27 -0.32
N LEU A 142 -4.29 -4.07 -0.85
CA LEU A 142 -5.14 -3.06 -0.24
C LEU A 142 -6.42 -2.96 -1.07
N LYS A 143 -7.57 -2.83 -0.41
CA LYS A 143 -8.91 -2.84 -1.04
C LYS A 143 -9.52 -1.43 -1.00
N ASN A 144 -10.37 -1.11 -1.98
CA ASN A 144 -11.07 0.17 -2.12
C ASN A 144 -10.10 1.36 -1.96
N VAL A 145 -9.18 1.46 -2.91
CA VAL A 145 -8.01 2.33 -2.79
C VAL A 145 -8.24 3.62 -3.55
N LEU A 146 -7.85 4.74 -2.93
CA LEU A 146 -7.91 6.08 -3.51
C LEU A 146 -6.58 6.80 -3.31
N ASN A 147 -6.14 7.63 -4.25
CA ASN A 147 -5.02 8.56 -3.98
C ASN A 147 -5.51 9.75 -3.14
N THR A 148 -4.89 9.99 -1.99
CA THR A 148 -5.22 11.11 -1.10
C THR A 148 -4.18 12.23 -1.07
N ASP A 149 -2.96 12.00 -1.57
CA ASP A 149 -1.87 13.01 -1.58
C ASP A 149 -1.87 13.90 -2.84
N GLY A 150 -2.62 13.51 -3.86
CA GLY A 150 -2.60 14.15 -5.18
C GLY A 150 -1.36 13.79 -6.00
N LEU A 151 -1.05 14.62 -7.01
CA LEU A 151 0.11 14.46 -7.88
C LEU A 151 1.23 15.42 -7.46
N LYS A 152 2.40 14.88 -7.11
CA LYS A 152 3.62 15.67 -6.92
C LYS A 152 4.61 15.25 -8.00
N PHE A 153 4.91 16.14 -8.93
CA PHE A 153 5.87 15.88 -10.00
C PHE A 153 7.09 16.79 -9.81
N LYS A 154 8.26 16.19 -9.66
CA LYS A 154 9.53 16.91 -9.56
C LYS A 154 10.42 16.41 -10.68
N THR A 155 10.94 17.34 -11.48
CA THR A 155 11.92 17.06 -12.53
C THR A 155 13.26 17.62 -12.11
N GLU A 156 14.31 16.81 -12.23
CA GLU A 156 15.69 17.22 -12.01
C GLU A 156 16.53 16.76 -13.21
N ASP A 157 17.51 17.59 -13.61
CA ASP A 157 18.48 17.20 -14.63
C ASP A 157 19.42 16.13 -14.04
N ASP A 158 19.83 15.14 -14.85
CA ASP A 158 20.71 14.02 -14.47
C ASP A 158 20.13 13.01 -13.45
N LYS A 159 18.80 12.99 -13.26
CA LYS A 159 18.10 11.93 -12.50
C LYS A 159 16.85 11.45 -13.21
N ASP A 160 16.53 10.17 -13.02
CA ASP A 160 15.26 9.61 -13.49
C ASP A 160 14.10 10.30 -12.77
N ASN A 161 13.11 10.72 -13.55
CA ASN A 161 11.89 11.31 -13.00
C ASN A 161 11.08 10.22 -12.32
N VAL A 162 10.80 10.42 -11.03
CA VAL A 162 9.93 9.53 -10.25
C VAL A 162 8.65 10.26 -9.88
N LEU A 163 7.53 9.55 -10.01
CA LEU A 163 6.23 10.03 -9.64
C LEU A 163 5.78 9.39 -8.32
N PRO A 164 5.88 10.09 -7.18
CA PRO A 164 5.34 9.62 -5.92
C PRO A 164 3.81 9.62 -5.95
N VAL A 165 3.23 8.46 -5.65
CA VAL A 165 1.79 8.24 -5.53
C VAL A 165 1.50 7.54 -4.20
N THR A 166 0.60 8.12 -3.41
CA THR A 166 0.16 7.56 -2.12
C THR A 166 -1.25 7.01 -2.25
N PHE A 167 -1.36 5.70 -2.08
CA PHE A 167 -2.62 4.98 -2.11
C PHE A 167 -3.15 4.77 -0.68
N THR A 168 -4.36 5.20 -0.41
CA THR A 168 -5.03 5.02 0.89
C THR A 168 -6.20 4.05 0.73
N ALA A 169 -6.28 3.06 1.61
CA ALA A 169 -7.33 2.04 1.57
C ALA A 169 -8.51 2.42 2.45
N PHE A 170 -9.73 2.19 1.96
CA PHE A 170 -10.97 2.55 2.66
C PHE A 170 -11.79 1.30 2.99
N ILE A 171 -12.45 1.32 4.15
CA ILE A 171 -13.35 0.23 4.57
C ILE A 171 -14.59 0.22 3.67
N ASP A 172 -14.96 -0.96 3.18
CA ASP A 172 -16.22 -1.15 2.45
C ASP A 172 -17.41 -0.94 3.40
N PRO A 173 -18.36 -0.03 3.08
CA PRO A 173 -19.57 0.17 3.89
C PRO A 173 -20.42 -1.09 4.06
N LEU A 174 -20.34 -2.06 3.15
CA LEU A 174 -21.03 -3.35 3.24
C LEU A 174 -20.37 -4.31 4.23
N THR A 175 -19.07 -4.14 4.50
CA THR A 175 -18.31 -4.97 5.45
C THR A 175 -17.51 -4.11 6.44
N PRO A 176 -18.17 -3.34 7.33
CA PRO A 176 -17.53 -2.34 8.19
C PRO A 176 -16.57 -2.95 9.23
N ASN A 177 -16.69 -4.26 9.49
CA ASN A 177 -15.84 -4.98 10.46
C ASN A 177 -14.58 -5.58 9.81
N VAL A 178 -14.37 -5.39 8.51
CA VAL A 178 -13.24 -5.94 7.76
C VAL A 178 -12.29 -4.82 7.40
N LEU A 179 -11.03 -4.95 7.82
CA LEU A 179 -9.99 -3.99 7.47
C LEU A 179 -9.63 -4.11 5.98
N PRO A 180 -9.32 -3.00 5.29
CA PRO A 180 -9.19 -2.98 3.84
C PRO A 180 -7.78 -3.40 3.37
N TYR A 181 -7.19 -4.40 4.02
CA TYR A 181 -5.90 -4.97 3.62
C TYR A 181 -5.84 -6.49 3.82
N GLU A 182 -5.00 -7.14 3.04
CA GLU A 182 -4.76 -8.59 3.07
C GLU A 182 -3.29 -8.86 2.75
N ILE A 183 -2.56 -9.45 3.71
CA ILE A 183 -1.15 -9.82 3.52
C ILE A 183 -1.07 -11.33 3.36
N ARG A 184 -0.68 -11.78 2.17
CA ARG A 184 -0.42 -13.18 1.85
C ARG A 184 1.08 -13.43 2.00
N PHE A 185 1.45 -13.93 3.16
CA PHE A 185 2.81 -14.40 3.40
C PHE A 185 2.93 -15.88 3.02
N PRO A 186 3.96 -16.28 2.23
CA PRO A 186 4.13 -17.66 1.86
C PRO A 186 4.50 -18.50 3.09
N LYS A 187 3.82 -19.64 3.29
CA LYS A 187 4.24 -20.62 4.29
C LYS A 187 5.61 -21.15 3.89
N MET A 188 6.60 -20.95 4.76
CA MET A 188 7.90 -21.58 4.60
C MET A 188 7.76 -23.06 4.96
N ALA A 189 8.31 -23.93 4.11
CA ALA A 189 8.35 -25.37 4.33
C ALA A 189 9.49 -25.72 5.30
#